data_AF-A0A1I7FWC7-F1
#
_entry.id   AF-A0A1I7FWC7-F1
#
_cell.length_a   1.000
_cell.length_b   1.000
_cell.length_c   1.000
_cell.angle_alpha   90.00
_cell.angle_beta   90.00
_cell.angle_gamma   90.00
#
_symmetry.space_group_name_H-M   'P 1'
#
loop_
_entity.id
_entity.type
_entity.pdbx_description
1 polymer ?
#
loop_
_entity_poly.entity_id
_entity_poly.type
_entity_poly.pdbx_seq_one_letter_code
_entity_poly.pdbx_strand_id
1 'polypeptide(L)'
;MADRKPISLDEIRRRAEGEVIDIPDWDGKGTIPVRVRRIDITPIILKAGVLPNSLKIAAQEIFEGKKPAAKQPDVELELEKLMPTLDAIAKECLLEPKYEDIQNIYPLTLNQKLALLTYVTGEVEQLRPFRGKQ
;
A
#
# COMPACT_ATOMS: atom_id res chain seq x y z
N MET A 1 -15.17 -10.75 -32.60
CA MET A 1 -14.18 -9.82 -32.03
C MET A 1 -14.96 -8.74 -31.32
N ALA A 2 -14.68 -8.45 -30.05
CA ALA A 2 -15.42 -7.42 -29.31
C ALA A 2 -15.15 -6.04 -29.92
N ASP A 3 -16.20 -5.27 -30.16
CA ASP A 3 -16.15 -3.89 -30.67
C ASP A 3 -15.42 -3.00 -29.64
N ARG A 4 -14.15 -2.67 -29.91
CA ARG A 4 -13.31 -1.87 -29.01
C ARG A 4 -13.53 -0.39 -29.31
N LYS A 5 -14.23 0.32 -28.43
CA LYS A 5 -14.41 1.78 -28.52
C LYS A 5 -13.39 2.51 -27.63
N PRO A 6 -12.83 3.66 -28.07
CA PRO A 6 -11.98 4.49 -27.22
C PRO A 6 -12.79 5.05 -26.04
N ILE A 7 -12.15 5.21 -24.88
CA ILE A 7 -12.76 5.83 -23.70
C ILE A 7 -12.82 7.37 -23.86
N SER A 8 -13.80 8.00 -23.20
CA SER A 8 -13.93 9.46 -23.18
C SER A 8 -13.11 10.13 -22.06
N LEU A 9 -12.93 11.44 -22.16
CA LEU A 9 -12.31 12.22 -21.06
C LEU A 9 -13.14 12.16 -19.77
N ASP A 10 -14.47 12.08 -19.87
CA ASP A 10 -15.34 11.97 -18.70
C ASP A 10 -15.19 10.61 -18.01
N GLU A 11 -15.00 9.54 -18.77
CA GLU A 11 -14.68 8.22 -18.23
C GLU A 11 -13.33 8.24 -17.48
N ILE A 12 -12.33 8.94 -18.02
CA ILE A 12 -11.04 9.13 -17.34
C ILE A 12 -11.23 9.91 -16.03
N ARG A 13 -12.02 10.98 -16.03
CA ARG A 13 -12.31 11.76 -14.81
C ARG A 13 -12.98 10.90 -13.75
N ARG A 14 -13.98 10.10 -14.12
CA ARG A 14 -14.66 9.17 -13.19
C ARG A 14 -13.68 8.16 -12.59
N ARG A 15 -12.79 7.59 -13.40
CA ARG A 15 -11.76 6.67 -12.88
C ARG A 15 -10.74 7.36 -11.98
N ALA A 16 -10.46 8.63 -12.24
CA ALA A 16 -9.56 9.44 -11.42
C ALA A 16 -10.14 9.80 -10.04
N GLU A 17 -11.46 9.70 -9.84
CA GLU A 17 -12.09 9.80 -8.52
C GLU A 17 -11.63 8.65 -7.59
N GLY A 18 -11.13 7.55 -8.14
CA GLY A 18 -10.62 6.43 -7.37
C GLY A 18 -11.73 5.53 -6.83
N GLU A 19 -11.36 4.65 -5.90
CA GLU A 19 -12.26 3.71 -5.24
C GLU A 19 -12.04 3.74 -3.74
N VAL A 20 -13.06 3.31 -2.97
CA VAL A 20 -12.95 3.20 -1.52
C VAL A 20 -12.51 1.78 -1.17
N ILE A 21 -11.42 1.66 -0.42
CA ILE A 21 -10.92 0.40 0.13
C ILE A 21 -10.86 0.47 1.64
N ASP A 22 -10.90 -0.69 2.29
CA ASP A 22 -10.68 -0.82 3.72
C ASP A 22 -9.20 -1.13 4.01
N ILE A 23 -8.56 -0.30 4.83
CA ILE A 23 -7.21 -0.55 5.35
C ILE A 23 -7.27 -0.83 6.85
N PRO A 24 -6.26 -1.48 7.46
CA PRO A 24 -6.25 -1.73 8.90
C PRO A 24 -6.42 -0.46 9.74
N ASP A 25 -7.15 -0.56 10.85
CA ASP A 25 -7.26 0.52 11.85
C ASP A 25 -5.99 0.60 12.71
N TRP A 26 -5.76 1.74 13.36
CA TRP A 26 -4.61 1.96 14.26
C TRP A 26 -4.60 1.03 15.46
N ASP A 27 -5.77 0.59 15.92
CA ASP A 27 -5.88 -0.35 17.05
C ASP A 27 -5.65 -1.82 16.65
N GLY A 28 -5.46 -2.10 15.35
CA GLY A 28 -5.28 -3.44 14.80
C GLY A 28 -6.50 -4.35 14.93
N LYS A 29 -7.64 -3.81 15.36
CA LYS A 29 -8.90 -4.53 15.56
C LYS A 29 -9.99 -4.12 14.58
N GLY A 30 -9.78 -3.12 13.75
CA GLY A 30 -10.76 -2.67 12.77
C GLY A 30 -10.19 -2.47 11.39
N THR A 31 -11.03 -1.89 10.54
CA THR A 31 -10.62 -1.30 9.28
C THR A 31 -11.20 0.09 9.16
N ILE A 32 -10.50 0.96 8.45
CA ILE A 32 -10.95 2.29 8.11
C ILE A 32 -11.12 2.41 6.59
N PRO A 33 -12.23 2.97 6.11
CA PRO A 33 -12.44 3.21 4.68
C PRO A 33 -11.61 4.42 4.24
N VAL A 34 -10.84 4.25 3.17
CA VAL A 34 -10.06 5.31 2.53
C VAL A 34 -10.29 5.31 1.03
N ARG A 35 -10.35 6.50 0.42
CA ARG A 35 -10.42 6.64 -1.03
C ARG A 35 -9.01 6.65 -1.61
N VAL A 36 -8.78 5.77 -2.55
CA VAL A 36 -7.47 5.54 -3.18
C VAL A 36 -7.58 5.53 -4.69
N ARG A 37 -6.46 5.74 -5.38
CA ARG A 37 -6.35 5.53 -6.83
C ARG A 37 -5.14 4.69 -7.18
N ARG A 38 -5.24 3.98 -8.31
CA ARG A 38 -4.08 3.33 -8.92
C ARG A 38 -3.08 4.38 -9.39
N ILE A 39 -1.81 4.13 -9.10
CA ILE A 39 -0.68 4.98 -9.48
C ILE A 39 0.40 4.14 -10.15
N ASP A 40 1.18 4.76 -11.02
CA ASP A 40 2.43 4.17 -11.49
C ASP A 40 3.49 4.33 -10.41
N ILE A 41 3.90 3.22 -9.80
CA ILE A 41 4.93 3.20 -8.74
C ILE A 41 6.36 3.11 -9.30
N THR A 42 6.53 2.89 -10.61
CA THR A 42 7.85 2.79 -11.26
C THR A 42 8.76 3.99 -10.97
N PRO A 43 8.27 5.24 -11.06
CA PRO A 43 9.11 6.42 -10.76
C PRO A 43 9.53 6.49 -9.28
N ILE A 44 8.71 5.96 -8.37
CA ILE A 44 8.98 5.95 -6.93
C ILE A 44 10.09 4.94 -6.64
N ILE A 45 9.96 3.73 -7.18
CA ILE A 45 10.93 2.64 -7.05
C ILE A 45 12.30 3.04 -7.62
N LEU A 46 12.33 3.63 -8.81
CA LEU A 46 13.57 4.06 -9.46
C LEU A 46 14.29 5.15 -8.65
N LYS A 47 13.55 6.08 -8.04
CA LYS A 47 14.13 7.13 -7.17
C LYS A 47 14.67 6.57 -5.86
N ALA A 48 14.03 5.55 -5.30
CA ALA A 48 14.45 4.91 -4.05
C ALA A 48 15.68 4.01 -4.23
N GLY A 49 15.96 3.53 -5.45
CA GLY A 49 17.02 2.57 -5.72
C GLY A 49 16.77 1.17 -5.13
N VAL A 50 15.54 0.89 -4.67
CA VAL A 50 15.13 -0.37 -4.05
C VAL A 50 14.31 -1.17 -5.06
N LEU A 51 14.88 -2.24 -5.63
CA LEU A 51 14.14 -3.13 -6.52
C LEU A 51 13.14 -4.01 -5.72
N PRO A 52 11.94 -4.31 -6.26
CA PRO A 52 10.79 -4.81 -5.49
C PRO A 52 10.90 -6.16 -4.75
N ASN A 53 12.00 -6.89 -4.90
CA ASN A 53 12.14 -8.20 -4.26
C ASN A 53 12.38 -8.11 -2.75
N SER A 54 13.06 -7.07 -2.26
CA SER A 54 13.29 -6.86 -0.82
C SER A 54 11.99 -6.50 -0.07
N LEU A 55 11.10 -5.75 -0.73
CA LEU A 55 9.77 -5.39 -0.22
C LEU A 55 8.92 -6.64 0.09
N LYS A 56 8.96 -7.65 -0.78
CA LYS A 56 8.20 -8.89 -0.59
C LYS A 56 8.69 -9.68 0.62
N ILE A 57 10.01 -9.76 0.80
CA ILE A 57 10.64 -10.49 1.91
C ILE A 57 10.33 -9.80 3.23
N ALA A 58 10.54 -8.48 3.32
CA ALA A 58 10.27 -7.70 4.52
C ALA A 58 8.79 -7.76 4.95
N ALA A 59 7.86 -7.71 3.99
CA ALA A 59 6.44 -7.88 4.28
C ALA A 59 6.13 -9.30 4.79
N GLN A 60 6.66 -10.35 4.14
CA GLN A 60 6.44 -11.74 4.56
C GLN A 60 6.97 -12.03 5.97
N GLU A 61 8.13 -11.48 6.33
CA GLU A 61 8.73 -11.68 7.67
C GLU A 61 7.89 -11.04 8.78
N ILE A 62 7.31 -9.87 8.52
CA ILE A 62 6.44 -9.16 9.47
C ILE A 62 5.07 -9.85 9.60
N PHE A 63 4.49 -10.34 8.49
CA PHE A 63 3.17 -10.96 8.48
C PHE A 63 3.17 -12.43 8.96
N GLU A 64 4.24 -13.20 8.75
CA GLU A 64 4.30 -14.62 9.13
C GLU A 64 4.74 -14.87 10.58
N GLY A 65 5.10 -13.83 11.34
CA GLY A 65 5.43 -13.94 12.78
C GLY A 65 6.59 -14.90 13.09
N LYS A 66 7.41 -15.27 12.10
CA LYS A 66 8.57 -16.13 12.32
C LYS A 66 9.65 -15.33 13.05
N LYS A 67 10.05 -15.83 14.22
CA LYS A 67 11.19 -15.29 14.97
C LYS A 67 12.42 -15.18 14.05
N PRO A 68 13.22 -14.11 14.18
CA PRO A 68 14.41 -13.93 13.35
C PRO A 68 15.34 -15.12 13.58
N ALA A 69 15.56 -15.90 12.53
CA ALA A 69 16.63 -16.89 12.51
C ALA A 69 17.95 -16.12 12.42
N ALA A 70 18.66 -16.06 13.56
CA ALA A 70 20.06 -15.72 13.71
C ALA A 70 20.57 -14.45 12.99
N LYS A 71 20.79 -13.38 13.78
CA LYS A 71 21.73 -12.26 13.56
C LYS A 71 22.17 -12.06 12.10
N GLN A 72 21.36 -11.36 11.31
CA GLN A 72 21.85 -10.62 10.14
C GLN A 72 21.83 -9.13 10.50
N PRO A 73 22.99 -8.43 10.51
CA PRO A 73 23.06 -7.00 10.79
C PRO A 73 22.46 -6.10 9.69
N ASP A 74 21.85 -6.66 8.65
CA ASP A 74 21.37 -5.93 7.46
C ASP A 74 19.85 -5.72 7.39
N VAL A 75 19.03 -6.38 8.21
CA VAL A 75 17.55 -6.33 8.09
C VAL A 75 16.96 -5.00 8.59
N GLU A 76 17.51 -4.40 9.66
CA GLU A 76 17.09 -3.06 10.12
C GLU A 76 17.42 -1.96 9.09
N LEU A 77 18.55 -2.11 8.38
CA LEU A 77 19.02 -1.21 7.32
C LEU A 77 18.14 -1.24 6.06
N GLU A 78 17.35 -2.30 5.86
CA GLU A 78 16.44 -2.43 4.71
C GLU A 78 15.07 -1.79 4.98
N LEU A 79 14.55 -1.85 6.21
CA LEU A 79 13.28 -1.22 6.57
C LEU A 79 13.36 0.32 6.55
N GLU A 80 14.45 0.91 7.04
CA GLU A 80 14.63 2.37 6.99
C GLU A 80 14.67 2.91 5.55
N LYS A 81 15.24 2.14 4.61
CA LYS A 81 15.27 2.49 3.18
C LYS A 81 13.89 2.31 2.51
N LEU A 82 13.05 1.46 3.10
CA LEU A 82 11.70 1.17 2.62
C LEU A 82 10.71 2.29 2.96
N MET A 83 10.85 2.88 4.14
CA MET A 83 9.89 3.84 4.69
C MET A 83 9.62 5.04 3.75
N PRO A 84 10.64 5.71 3.18
CA PRO A 84 10.41 6.79 2.22
C PRO A 84 9.63 6.34 0.97
N THR A 85 9.84 5.10 0.52
CA THR A 85 9.13 4.51 -0.62
C THR A 85 7.66 4.29 -0.27
N LEU A 86 7.39 3.71 0.90
CA LEU A 86 6.04 3.47 1.40
C LEU A 86 5.29 4.79 1.62
N ASP A 87 5.97 5.81 2.13
CA ASP A 87 5.40 7.16 2.31
C ASP A 87 5.08 7.83 0.99
N ALA A 88 5.98 7.73 0.00
CA ALA A 88 5.73 8.26 -1.33
C ALA A 88 4.53 7.56 -2.01
N ILE A 89 4.41 6.24 -1.85
CA ILE A 89 3.27 5.47 -2.37
C ILE A 89 1.98 5.91 -1.68
N ALA A 90 1.97 5.96 -0.34
CA ALA A 90 0.78 6.36 0.42
C ALA A 90 0.35 7.80 0.05
N LYS A 91 1.31 8.71 -0.13
CA LYS A 91 1.07 10.10 -0.53
C LYS A 91 0.41 10.22 -1.89
N GLU A 92 0.84 9.46 -2.88
CA GLU A 92 0.29 9.53 -4.24
C GLU A 92 -1.02 8.74 -4.42
N CYS A 93 -1.19 7.70 -3.60
CA CYS A 93 -2.33 6.77 -3.66
C CYS A 93 -3.58 7.30 -2.95
N LEU A 94 -3.43 7.94 -1.78
CA LEU A 94 -4.54 8.43 -0.96
C LEU A 94 -5.17 9.70 -1.54
N LEU A 95 -6.47 9.64 -1.81
CA LEU A 95 -7.28 10.79 -2.23
C LEU A 95 -8.05 11.41 -1.07
N GLU A 96 -8.65 10.58 -0.21
CA GLU A 96 -9.44 11.04 0.93
C GLU A 96 -9.47 10.01 2.07
N PRO A 97 -9.11 10.38 3.32
CA PRO A 97 -8.42 11.62 3.69
C PRO A 97 -7.03 11.71 3.03
N LYS A 98 -6.51 12.93 2.84
CA LYS A 98 -5.18 13.10 2.23
C LYS A 98 -4.10 12.61 3.19
N TYR A 99 -3.04 12.02 2.64
CA TYR A 99 -1.91 11.52 3.42
C TYR A 99 -1.37 12.54 4.43
N GLU A 100 -1.19 13.80 4.01
CA GLU A 100 -0.64 14.88 4.86
C GLU A 100 -1.55 15.18 6.06
N ASP A 101 -2.87 15.19 5.85
CA ASP A 101 -3.85 15.40 6.93
C ASP A 101 -3.79 14.26 7.94
N ILE A 102 -3.68 13.02 7.48
CA ILE A 102 -3.54 11.85 8.35
C ILE A 102 -2.24 11.94 9.16
N GLN A 103 -1.10 12.23 8.51
CA GLN A 103 0.20 12.29 9.20
C GLN A 103 0.22 13.38 10.29
N ASN A 104 -0.50 14.49 10.09
CA ASN A 104 -0.57 15.58 11.07
C ASN A 104 -1.42 15.25 12.30
N ILE A 105 -2.43 14.38 12.15
CA ILE A 105 -3.37 14.03 13.23
C ILE A 105 -2.92 12.74 13.94
N TYR A 106 -2.79 11.66 13.18
CA TYR A 106 -2.35 10.37 13.69
C TYR A 106 -1.64 9.58 12.59
N PRO A 107 -0.28 9.58 12.58
CA PRO A 107 0.52 8.98 11.52
C PRO A 107 0.11 7.56 11.15
N LEU A 108 0.18 7.28 9.85
CA LEU A 108 -0.10 5.94 9.33
C LEU A 108 0.93 4.94 9.88
N THR A 109 0.43 3.81 10.35
CA THR A 109 1.24 2.68 10.77
C THR A 109 1.87 1.97 9.57
N LEU A 110 2.91 1.17 9.82
CA LEU A 110 3.53 0.35 8.78
C LEU A 110 2.51 -0.57 8.09
N ASN A 111 1.61 -1.20 8.85
CA ASN A 111 0.59 -2.11 8.31
C ASN A 111 -0.38 -1.41 7.34
N GLN A 112 -0.76 -0.17 7.64
CA GLN A 112 -1.59 0.64 6.75
C GLN A 112 -0.84 1.00 5.46
N LYS A 113 0.43 1.38 5.56
CA LYS A 113 1.27 1.67 4.38
C LYS A 113 1.48 0.43 3.51
N LEU A 114 1.66 -0.74 4.12
CA LEU A 114 1.75 -2.01 3.40
C LEU A 114 0.43 -2.39 2.72
N ALA A 115 -0.72 -2.14 3.35
CA ALA A 115 -2.02 -2.36 2.71
C ALA A 115 -2.18 -1.49 1.44
N LEU A 116 -1.73 -0.23 1.49
CA LEU A 116 -1.73 0.66 0.33
C LEU A 116 -0.74 0.18 -0.76
N LEU A 117 0.42 -0.34 -0.38
CA LEU A 117 1.35 -0.99 -1.30
C LEU A 117 0.70 -2.17 -2.02
N THR A 118 0.07 -3.09 -1.28
CA THR A 118 -0.64 -4.26 -1.82
C THR A 118 -1.74 -3.83 -2.79
N TYR A 119 -2.47 -2.77 -2.43
CA TYR A 119 -3.46 -2.19 -3.32
C TYR A 119 -2.81 -1.76 -4.64
N VAL A 120 -1.77 -0.91 -4.63
CA VAL A 120 -1.19 -0.37 -5.88
C VAL A 120 -0.48 -1.42 -6.73
N THR A 121 0.19 -2.41 -6.13
CA THR A 121 0.92 -3.48 -6.85
C THR A 121 -0.01 -4.50 -7.50
N GLY A 122 -1.30 -4.48 -7.17
CA GLY A 122 -2.28 -5.35 -7.82
C GLY A 122 -2.29 -6.79 -7.31
N GLU A 123 -1.69 -7.04 -6.13
CA GLU A 123 -1.91 -8.29 -5.39
C GLU A 123 -3.33 -8.28 -4.74
N VAL A 124 -4.35 -8.15 -5.58
CA VAL A 124 -5.80 -8.14 -5.23
C VAL A 124 -6.32 -9.57 -5.01
N GLU A 125 -5.50 -10.46 -4.46
CA GLU A 125 -5.94 -11.83 -4.10
C GLU A 125 -6.11 -12.02 -2.58
N GLN A 126 -5.77 -11.05 -1.72
CA GLN A 126 -5.87 -11.22 -0.25
C GLN A 126 -6.53 -10.07 0.53
N LEU A 127 -7.32 -9.20 -0.12
CA LEU A 127 -8.33 -8.39 0.60
C LEU A 127 -9.66 -9.15 0.75
N ARG A 128 -9.60 -10.47 0.92
CA ARG A 128 -10.73 -11.22 1.50
C ARG A 128 -10.79 -10.89 2.98
N PRO A 129 -11.99 -10.71 3.56
CA PRO A 129 -12.18 -9.98 4.79
C PRO A 129 -11.30 -10.55 5.90
N PHE A 130 -10.45 -9.68 6.47
CA PHE A 130 -9.87 -9.90 7.79
C PHE A 130 -11.02 -9.95 8.79
N ARG A 131 -11.60 -11.16 8.93
CA ARG A 131 -12.43 -11.75 9.99
C ARG A 131 -13.60 -12.55 9.43
N GLY A 132 -13.56 -13.85 9.66
CA GLY A 132 -14.72 -14.71 9.38
C GLY A 132 -14.47 -16.21 9.53
N LYS A 133 -13.98 -16.66 10.68
CA LYS A 133 -14.66 -17.70 11.49
C LYS A 133 -13.92 -17.91 12.83
N GLN A 134 -14.75 -17.85 13.87
CA GLN A 134 -14.51 -18.45 15.19
C GLN A 134 -14.21 -19.94 15.06
#